data_AF-A0A963G7B3-F1
#
_entry.id   AF-A0A963G7B3-F1
#
_cell.length_a   1.000
_cell.length_b   1.000
_cell.length_c   1.000
_cell.angle_alpha   90.00
_cell.angle_beta   90.00
_cell.angle_gamma   90.00
#
_symmetry.space_group_name_H-M   'P 1'
#
loop_
_entity.id
_entity.type
_entity.pdbx_description
1 polymer ?
#
loop_
_entity_poly.entity_id
_entity_poly.type
_entity_poly.pdbx_seq_one_letter_code
_entity_poly.pdbx_strand_id
1 'polypeptide(L)'
;MNGDFSQLNLEYLIQARDLAIANQRQAGAILGIPDALAGLLPELTPKMLASLTRIPQPLITPRRDVWWWSRLLLALQDGQSTEIETVMDQASLILSAAAEKTNR
;
A
#
# COMPACT_ATOMS: atom_id res chain seq x y z
N MET A 1 21.21 12.13 3.03
CA MET A 1 20.21 11.36 3.80
C MET A 1 20.30 9.91 3.36
N ASN A 2 20.74 9.00 4.22
CA ASN A 2 20.71 7.55 3.95
C ASN A 2 19.40 7.00 4.53
N GLY A 3 18.28 7.27 3.86
CA GLY A 3 17.03 6.55 4.13
C GLY A 3 17.07 5.26 3.34
N ASP A 4 17.10 4.12 4.02
CA ASP A 4 17.04 2.81 3.37
C ASP A 4 15.62 2.25 3.48
N PHE A 5 14.92 2.23 2.33
CA PHE A 5 13.56 1.69 2.21
C PHE A 5 13.55 0.25 1.69
N SER A 6 14.70 -0.39 1.56
CA SER A 6 14.82 -1.72 0.96
C SER A 6 13.94 -2.78 1.63
N GLN A 7 13.87 -2.77 2.97
CA GLN A 7 12.99 -3.65 3.74
C GLN A 7 11.51 -3.30 3.52
N LEU A 8 11.14 -2.01 3.57
CA LEU A 8 9.77 -1.58 3.34
C LEU A 8 9.28 -1.94 1.94
N ASN A 9 10.14 -1.80 0.93
CA ASN A 9 9.86 -2.19 -0.44
C ASN A 9 9.56 -3.68 -0.56
N LEU A 10 10.35 -4.53 0.12
CA LEU A 10 10.15 -5.97 0.16
C LEU A 10 8.82 -6.34 0.81
N GLU A 11 8.57 -5.82 2.02
CA GLU A 11 7.34 -6.10 2.78
C GLU A 11 6.10 -5.68 1.99
N TYR A 12 6.13 -4.51 1.37
CA TYR A 12 5.03 -4.02 0.55
C TYR A 12 4.76 -4.91 -0.65
N LEU A 13 5.78 -5.31 -1.43
CA LEU A 13 5.54 -6.13 -2.62
C LEU A 13 5.16 -7.58 -2.28
N ILE A 14 5.56 -8.09 -1.10
CA ILE A 14 5.01 -9.37 -0.59
C ILE A 14 3.50 -9.21 -0.41
N GLN A 15 3.04 -8.18 0.29
CA GLN A 15 1.61 -7.97 0.54
C GLN A 15 0.83 -7.69 -0.76
N ALA A 16 1.40 -6.91 -1.68
CA ALA A 16 0.79 -6.64 -2.98
C ALA A 16 0.62 -7.93 -3.82
N ARG A 17 1.62 -8.82 -3.80
CA ARG A 17 1.51 -10.14 -4.45
C ARG A 17 0.43 -10.98 -3.80
N ASP A 18 0.44 -11.09 -2.48
CA ASP A 18 -0.48 -11.98 -1.77
C ASP A 18 -1.94 -11.49 -1.95
N LEU A 19 -2.16 -10.17 -2.02
CA LEU A 19 -3.44 -9.56 -2.40
C LEU A 19 -3.85 -9.93 -3.83
N ALA A 20 -2.92 -9.88 -4.80
CA ALA A 20 -3.19 -10.23 -6.19
C ALA A 20 -3.48 -11.72 -6.39
N ILE A 21 -2.83 -12.60 -5.61
CA ILE A 21 -3.13 -14.04 -5.57
C ILE A 21 -4.56 -14.27 -5.05
N ALA A 22 -4.96 -13.55 -4.01
CA ALA A 22 -6.29 -13.68 -3.43
C ALA A 22 -7.39 -13.13 -4.36
N ASN A 23 -7.17 -11.96 -4.95
CA ASN A 23 -8.11 -11.32 -5.88
C ASN A 23 -7.40 -10.29 -6.78
N GLN A 24 -7.00 -10.71 -7.98
CA GLN A 24 -6.23 -9.88 -8.92
C GLN A 24 -6.93 -8.56 -9.28
N ARG A 25 -8.25 -8.58 -9.56
CA ARG A 25 -8.99 -7.35 -9.93
C ARG A 25 -9.03 -6.36 -8.78
N GLN A 26 -9.30 -6.85 -7.58
CA GLN A 26 -9.31 -6.00 -6.38
C GLN A 26 -7.91 -5.46 -6.06
N ALA A 27 -6.86 -6.25 -6.29
CA ALA A 27 -5.48 -5.81 -6.11
C ALA A 27 -5.13 -4.62 -7.02
N GLY A 28 -5.50 -4.66 -8.31
CA GLY A 28 -5.27 -3.55 -9.24
C GLY A 28 -5.91 -2.25 -8.74
N ALA A 29 -7.17 -2.32 -8.31
CA ALA A 29 -7.91 -1.17 -7.79
C ALA A 29 -7.32 -0.60 -6.48
N ILE A 30 -6.95 -1.46 -5.52
CA ILE A 30 -6.36 -1.05 -4.23
C ILE A 30 -4.98 -0.43 -4.44
N LEU A 31 -4.15 -1.04 -5.28
CA LEU A 31 -2.78 -0.59 -5.53
C LEU A 31 -2.72 0.59 -6.50
N GLY A 32 -3.83 0.95 -7.15
CA GLY A 32 -3.89 2.01 -8.15
C GLY A 32 -3.08 1.70 -9.42
N ILE A 33 -3.02 0.42 -9.81
CA ILE A 33 -2.30 -0.04 -11.01
C ILE A 33 -3.25 -0.73 -12.00
N PRO A 34 -2.94 -0.72 -13.31
CA PRO A 34 -3.71 -1.48 -14.30
C PRO A 34 -3.76 -2.99 -13.99
N ASP A 35 -4.89 -3.63 -14.31
CA ASP A 35 -5.10 -5.08 -14.12
C ASP A 35 -4.01 -5.94 -14.77
N ALA A 36 -3.46 -5.50 -15.90
CA ALA A 36 -2.36 -6.17 -16.57
C ALA A 36 -1.09 -6.21 -15.71
N LEU A 37 -0.80 -5.14 -14.96
CA LEU A 37 0.31 -5.10 -14.00
C LEU A 37 -0.02 -5.89 -12.73
N ALA A 38 -1.26 -5.81 -12.25
CA ALA A 38 -1.71 -6.63 -11.13
C ALA A 38 -1.58 -8.14 -11.43
N GLY A 39 -1.80 -8.54 -12.69
CA GLY A 39 -1.61 -9.91 -13.15
C GLY A 39 -0.17 -10.41 -13.19
N LEU A 40 0.82 -9.51 -13.11
CA LEU A 40 2.23 -9.91 -13.00
C LEU A 40 2.65 -10.18 -11.55
N LEU A 41 1.87 -9.70 -10.57
CA LEU A 41 2.22 -9.83 -9.16
C LEU A 41 2.28 -11.29 -8.68
N PRO A 42 1.31 -12.18 -9.00
CA PRO A 42 1.36 -13.59 -8.60
C PRO A 42 2.61 -14.34 -9.08
N GLU A 43 3.20 -13.90 -10.20
CA GLU A 43 4.39 -14.52 -10.81
C GLU A 43 5.70 -14.16 -10.08
N LEU A 44 5.65 -13.24 -9.11
CA LEU A 44 6.83 -12.82 -8.35
C LEU A 44 7.32 -13.95 -7.41
N THR A 45 8.42 -14.59 -7.82
CA THR A 45 9.10 -15.61 -7.02
C THR A 45 9.80 -15.01 -5.80
N PRO A 46 10.09 -15.81 -4.74
CA PRO A 46 10.87 -15.33 -3.59
C PRO A 46 12.23 -14.74 -3.98
N LYS A 47 12.90 -15.31 -4.99
CA LYS A 47 14.19 -14.79 -5.49
C LYS A 47 14.05 -13.42 -6.15
N MET A 48 12.96 -13.20 -6.89
CA MET A 48 12.67 -11.89 -7.50
C MET A 48 12.37 -10.85 -6.41
N LEU A 49 11.57 -11.20 -5.41
CA LEU A 49 11.27 -10.31 -4.29
C LEU A 49 12.54 -9.97 -3.48
N ALA A 50 13.40 -10.96 -3.19
CA ALA A 50 14.66 -10.73 -2.48
C ALA A 50 15.57 -9.69 -3.18
N SER A 51 15.44 -9.52 -4.50
CA SER A 51 16.21 -8.51 -5.24
C SER A 51 15.82 -7.06 -4.88
N LEU A 52 14.63 -6.83 -4.32
CA LEU A 52 14.16 -5.51 -3.87
C LEU A 52 15.00 -4.95 -2.73
N THR A 53 15.67 -5.81 -1.97
CA THR A 53 16.60 -5.39 -0.91
C THR A 53 17.78 -4.56 -1.43
N ARG A 54 18.00 -4.55 -2.74
CA ARG A 54 19.04 -3.75 -3.42
C ARG A 54 18.56 -2.36 -3.82
N ILE A 55 17.30 -2.04 -3.62
CA ILE A 55 16.68 -0.76 -4.00
C ILE A 55 16.42 0.03 -2.72
N PRO A 56 17.31 0.97 -2.35
CA PRO A 56 17.16 1.74 -1.12
C PRO A 56 16.14 2.88 -1.24
N GLN A 57 15.75 3.27 -2.45
CA GLN A 57 14.76 4.33 -2.68
C GLN A 57 13.33 3.81 -2.44
N PRO A 58 12.41 4.63 -1.91
CA PRO A 58 11.03 4.22 -1.72
C PRO A 58 10.36 3.95 -3.08
N LEU A 59 9.78 2.76 -3.23
CA LEU A 59 8.98 2.40 -4.42
C LEU A 59 7.50 2.75 -4.24
N ILE A 60 7.10 3.15 -3.04
CA ILE A 60 5.72 3.46 -2.67
C ILE A 60 5.61 4.97 -2.54
N THR A 61 4.63 5.56 -3.20
CA THR A 61 4.30 6.97 -3.02
C THR A 61 3.29 7.11 -1.88
N PRO A 62 3.54 7.96 -0.88
CA PRO A 62 2.57 8.19 0.18
C PRO A 62 1.29 8.81 -0.38
N ARG A 63 0.19 8.62 0.36
CA ARG A 63 -1.09 9.31 0.10
C ARG A 63 -0.84 10.81 -0.09
N ARG A 64 -1.48 11.44 -1.08
CA ARG A 64 -1.28 12.88 -1.38
C ARG A 64 -2.10 13.83 -0.51
N ASP A 65 -2.97 13.28 0.33
CA ASP A 65 -3.90 14.02 1.17
C ASP A 65 -3.18 14.55 2.43
N VAL A 66 -2.75 15.81 2.37
CA VAL A 66 -2.02 16.49 3.45
C VAL A 66 -2.84 16.56 4.73
N TRP A 67 -4.16 16.76 4.62
CA TRP A 67 -5.03 16.85 5.79
C TRP A 67 -5.11 15.51 6.52
N TRP A 68 -5.25 14.41 5.78
CA TRP A 68 -5.24 13.07 6.36
C TRP A 68 -3.91 12.79 7.10
N TRP A 69 -2.77 13.15 6.51
CA TRP A 69 -1.47 12.99 7.17
C TRP A 69 -1.33 13.83 8.43
N SER A 70 -1.77 15.09 8.40
CA SER A 70 -1.74 15.97 9.58
C SER A 70 -2.51 15.35 10.74
N ARG A 71 -3.71 14.80 10.48
CA ARG A 71 -4.51 14.14 11.52
C ARG A 71 -3.81 12.94 12.10
N LEU A 72 -3.29 12.05 11.25
CA LEU A 72 -2.59 10.86 11.71
C LEU A 72 -1.37 11.21 12.58
N LEU A 73 -0.53 12.12 12.10
CA LEU A 73 0.73 12.45 12.77
C LEU A 73 0.49 13.13 14.13
N LEU A 74 -0.49 14.03 14.23
CA LEU A 74 -0.87 14.65 15.51
C LEU A 74 -1.47 13.62 16.48
N ALA A 75 -2.36 12.75 16.00
CA ALA A 75 -2.97 11.72 16.83
C ALA A 75 -1.94 10.73 17.38
N LEU A 76 -0.94 10.35 16.56
CA LEU A 76 0.17 9.51 16.98
C LEU A 76 1.05 10.21 18.03
N GLN A 77 1.34 11.50 17.83
CA GLN A 77 2.15 12.29 18.76
C GLN A 77 1.46 12.45 20.12
N ASP A 78 0.14 12.67 20.13
CA ASP A 78 -0.65 12.90 21.34
C ASP A 78 -1.18 11.61 21.99
N GLY A 79 -0.94 10.44 21.38
CA GLY A 79 -1.41 9.15 21.87
C GLY A 79 -2.93 8.98 21.83
N GLN A 80 -3.61 9.65 20.89
CA GLN A 80 -5.08 9.64 20.78
C GLN A 80 -5.58 8.40 20.00
N SER A 81 -5.66 7.25 20.67
CA SER A 81 -6.03 5.96 20.03
C SER A 81 -7.34 6.00 19.22
N THR A 82 -8.39 6.66 19.72
CA THR A 82 -9.67 6.77 19.02
C THR A 82 -9.57 7.57 17.71
N GLU A 83 -8.73 8.60 17.66
CA GLU A 83 -8.50 9.38 16.45
C GLU A 83 -7.66 8.57 15.44
N ILE A 84 -6.68 7.79 15.92
CA ILE A 84 -5.92 6.86 15.09
C ILE A 84 -6.87 5.85 14.42
N GLU A 85 -7.75 5.21 15.18
CA GLU A 85 -8.76 4.28 14.66
C GLU A 85 -9.66 4.95 13.61
N THR A 86 -10.17 6.15 13.91
CA THR A 86 -11.02 6.93 13.01
C THR A 86 -10.32 7.24 11.67
N VAL A 87 -9.05 7.64 11.72
CA VAL A 87 -8.25 7.96 10.53
C VAL A 87 -7.97 6.72 9.68
N MET A 88 -7.77 5.56 10.32
CA MET A 88 -7.58 4.27 9.66
C MET A 88 -8.86 3.75 8.99
N ASP A 89 -10.02 3.89 9.66
CA ASP A 89 -11.32 3.51 9.08
C ASP A 89 -11.62 4.32 7.81
N GLN A 90 -11.33 5.63 7.83
CA GLN A 90 -11.46 6.49 6.65
C GLN A 90 -10.55 6.06 5.50
N ALA A 91 -9.35 5.54 5.77
CA ALA A 91 -8.47 5.01 4.74
C ALA A 91 -9.05 3.73 4.10
N SER A 92 -9.61 2.83 4.91
CA SER A 92 -10.24 1.59 4.45
C SER A 92 -11.44 1.85 3.54
N LEU A 93 -12.28 2.84 3.86
CA LEU A 93 -13.44 3.20 3.04
C LEU A 93 -13.06 3.69 1.64
N ILE A 94 -11.95 4.42 1.51
CA ILE A 94 -11.44 4.92 0.23
C ILE A 94 -10.95 3.75 -0.64
N LEU A 95 -10.27 2.78 -0.03
CA LEU A 95 -9.81 1.57 -0.71
C LEU A 95 -10.99 0.71 -1.20
N SER A 96 -12.03 0.56 -0.39
CA SER A 96 -13.26 -0.15 -0.77
C SER A 96 -13.99 0.56 -1.93
N ALA A 97 -14.11 1.89 -1.88
CA ALA A 97 -14.73 2.66 -2.95
C ALA A 97 -13.94 2.61 -4.27
N ALA A 98 -12.60 2.52 -4.21
CA ALA A 98 -11.76 2.32 -5.38
C ALA A 98 -11.97 0.93 -6.01
N ALA A 99 -12.12 -0.11 -5.20
CA ALA A 99 -12.44 -1.46 -5.66
C ALA A 99 -13.82 -1.56 -6.33
N GLU A 100 -14.84 -0.86 -5.81
CA GLU A 100 -16.20 -0.92 -6.35
C GLU A 100 -16.37 -0.19 -7.71
N LYS A 101 -15.69 0.94 -7.92
CA LYS A 101 -15.79 1.72 -9.17
C LYS A 101 -15.27 0.98 -10.40
N THR A 102 -14.44 -0.04 -10.21
CA THR A 102 -13.86 -0.85 -11.29
C THR A 102 -14.73 -2.09 -11.61
N ASN A 103 -15.79 -2.33 -10.83
CA ASN A 103 -16.71 -3.47 -10.99
C ASN A 103 -18.00 -3.12 -11.75
N ARG A 104 -18.10 -1.90 -12.28
CA ARG A 104 -19.17 -1.38 -13.16
C ARG A 104 -18.63 -1.12 -14.55
#